data_AF-A0A960KMG8-F1
#
_entry.id   AF-A0A960KMG8-F1
#
_cell.length_a   1.000
_cell.length_b   1.000
_cell.length_c   1.000
_cell.angle_alpha   90.00
_cell.angle_beta   90.00
_cell.angle_gamma   90.00
#
_symmetry.space_group_name_H-M   'P 1'
#
loop_
_entity.id
_entity.type
_entity.pdbx_description
1 polymer ?
#
loop_
_entity_poly.entity_id
_entity_poly.type
_entity_poly.pdbx_seq_one_letter_code
_entity_poly.pdbx_strand_id
1 'polypeptide(L)'
;MENQSPDTLPETHLDWTWHPLARKPVQGVLVVLMILVISGLVLYWLGASAVSAALIVIFIFSLRDYLFPASCRVDEHALVLSSPLTGTRQVGWDQVRSRFQGPRQMKLTLTDGRRVLLPPLPDPDLRAALNTLIERKLARDASND
;
A
#
# COMPACT_ATOMS: atom_id res chain seq x y z
N MET A 1 32.17 5.52 -10.81
CA MET A 1 30.97 6.03 -11.52
C MET A 1 29.94 6.29 -10.44
N GLU A 2 30.01 7.49 -9.92
CA GLU A 2 29.19 8.02 -8.83
C GLU A 2 27.91 8.54 -9.49
N ASN A 3 26.81 7.81 -9.38
CA ASN A 3 25.52 8.29 -9.88
C ASN A 3 25.01 9.34 -8.90
N GLN A 4 25.16 10.59 -9.32
CA GLN A 4 24.63 11.78 -8.67
C GLN A 4 23.16 11.57 -8.30
N SER A 5 22.88 11.54 -7.00
CA SER A 5 21.57 11.85 -6.46
C SER A 5 21.18 13.25 -6.93
N PRO A 6 20.05 13.44 -7.64
CA PRO A 6 19.58 14.77 -7.94
C PRO A 6 19.02 15.38 -6.65
N ASP A 7 19.90 16.06 -5.91
CA ASP A 7 19.52 17.11 -4.96
C ASP A 7 18.99 18.30 -5.78
N THR A 8 17.71 18.22 -6.14
CA THR A 8 16.89 19.40 -6.45
C THR A 8 15.91 19.57 -5.29
N LEU A 9 15.94 20.74 -4.65
CA LEU A 9 15.13 21.17 -3.50
C LEU A 9 13.63 20.83 -3.65
N PRO A 10 12.88 20.69 -2.52
CA PRO A 10 11.65 19.89 -2.44
C PRO A 10 10.46 20.58 -3.11
N GLU A 11 10.24 20.27 -4.39
CA GLU A 11 8.89 20.30 -4.93
C GLU A 11 8.07 19.23 -4.19
N THR A 12 6.79 19.51 -3.96
CA THR A 12 5.95 18.96 -2.88
C THR A 12 5.55 17.49 -3.09
N HIS A 13 6.54 16.59 -3.20
CA HIS A 13 6.38 15.17 -3.45
C HIS A 13 6.57 14.42 -2.14
N LEU A 14 5.56 13.68 -1.73
CA LEU A 14 5.58 12.87 -0.52
C LEU A 14 5.65 11.40 -0.93
N ASP A 15 6.85 10.83 -0.85
CA ASP A 15 7.12 9.44 -1.22
C ASP A 15 7.36 8.60 0.03
N TRP A 16 6.62 7.49 0.19
CA TRP A 16 6.89 6.53 1.24
C TRP A 16 6.56 5.10 0.83
N THR A 17 7.33 4.16 1.37
CA THR A 17 7.14 2.73 1.16
C THR A 17 6.55 2.11 2.42
N TRP A 18 5.57 1.22 2.26
CA TRP A 18 4.98 0.47 3.36
C TRP A 18 5.10 -1.03 3.13
N HIS A 19 5.41 -1.76 4.21
CA HIS A 19 5.36 -3.22 4.24
C HIS A 19 4.08 -3.69 4.94
N PRO A 20 3.13 -4.34 4.23
CA PRO A 20 1.89 -4.83 4.82
C PRO A 20 2.13 -5.83 5.97
N LEU A 21 3.17 -6.66 5.85
CA LEU A 21 3.60 -7.64 6.86
C LEU A 21 3.94 -7.00 8.21
N ALA A 22 4.64 -5.85 8.19
CA ALA A 22 5.10 -5.18 9.41
C ALA A 22 3.93 -4.75 10.32
N ARG A 23 2.73 -4.59 9.76
CA ARG A 23 1.57 -4.09 10.51
C ARG A 23 0.76 -5.17 11.22
N LYS A 24 0.74 -6.39 10.69
CA LYS A 24 -0.01 -7.51 11.28
C LYS A 24 0.89 -8.74 11.37
N PRO A 25 2.02 -8.64 12.10
CA PRO A 25 3.00 -9.73 12.19
C PRO A 25 2.36 -11.03 12.71
N VAL A 26 1.40 -10.91 13.63
CA VAL A 26 0.62 -12.04 14.15
C VAL A 26 -0.15 -12.75 13.05
N GLN A 27 -0.80 -12.03 12.12
CA GLN A 27 -1.49 -12.67 11.00
C GLN A 27 -0.50 -13.38 10.07
N GLY A 28 0.68 -12.79 9.82
CA GLY A 28 1.75 -13.45 9.07
C GLY A 28 2.19 -14.77 9.71
N VAL A 29 2.44 -14.78 11.02
CA VAL A 29 2.81 -16.00 11.77
C VAL A 29 1.71 -17.05 11.70
N LEU A 30 0.45 -16.66 11.90
CA LEU A 30 -0.70 -17.57 11.88
C LEU A 30 -0.88 -18.23 10.52
N VAL A 31 -0.65 -17.46 9.45
CA VAL A 31 -0.68 -17.97 8.08
C VAL A 31 0.45 -18.98 7.85
N VAL A 32 1.69 -18.67 8.25
CA VAL A 32 2.83 -19.60 8.11
C VAL A 32 2.57 -20.90 8.88
N LEU A 33 2.03 -20.81 10.10
CA LEU A 33 1.64 -21.97 10.90
C LEU A 33 0.58 -22.82 10.19
N MET A 34 -0.44 -22.19 9.62
CA MET A 34 -1.49 -22.88 8.88
C MET A 34 -0.93 -23.63 7.65
N ILE A 35 0.02 -23.02 6.92
CA ILE A 35 0.70 -23.65 5.77
C ILE A 35 1.47 -24.89 6.21
N LEU A 36 2.21 -24.80 7.33
CA LEU A 36 2.95 -25.93 7.89
C LEU A 36 2.03 -27.09 8.26
N VAL A 37 0.90 -26.80 8.93
CA VAL A 37 -0.08 -27.81 9.33
C VAL A 37 -0.70 -28.48 8.10
N ILE A 38 -1.16 -27.70 7.11
CA ILE A 38 -1.77 -28.24 5.88
C ILE A 38 -0.75 -29.05 5.09
N SER A 39 0.46 -28.54 4.89
CA SER A 39 1.52 -29.26 4.17
C SER A 39 1.89 -30.56 4.88
N GLY A 40 2.01 -30.54 6.21
CA GLY A 40 2.24 -31.73 7.01
C GLY A 40 1.11 -32.76 6.88
N LEU A 41 -0.15 -32.31 6.89
CA LEU A 41 -1.31 -33.19 6.68
C LEU A 41 -1.30 -33.83 5.30
N VAL A 42 -1.01 -33.05 4.24
CA VAL A 42 -0.95 -33.53 2.85
C VAL A 42 0.19 -34.53 2.68
N LEU A 43 1.37 -34.24 3.24
CA LEU A 43 2.50 -35.18 3.25
C LEU A 43 2.15 -36.48 3.98
N TYR A 44 1.50 -36.39 5.13
CA TYR A 44 1.12 -37.56 5.93
C TYR A 44 0.06 -38.43 5.24
N TRP A 45 -0.97 -37.82 4.65
CA TRP A 45 -2.10 -38.54 4.05
C TRP A 45 -1.85 -39.01 2.62
N LEU A 46 -1.23 -38.20 1.76
CA LEU A 46 -1.02 -38.52 0.35
C LEU A 46 0.37 -39.08 0.06
N GLY A 47 1.35 -38.90 0.96
CA GLY A 47 2.75 -39.25 0.69
C GLY A 47 3.39 -38.48 -0.47
N ALA A 48 2.68 -37.49 -1.03
CA ALA A 48 3.04 -36.82 -2.27
C ALA A 48 3.82 -35.52 -2.00
N SER A 49 5.14 -35.65 -1.88
CA SER A 49 6.07 -34.53 -1.65
C SER A 49 5.96 -33.43 -2.71
N ALA A 50 5.74 -33.79 -3.97
CA ALA A 50 5.57 -32.83 -5.07
C ALA A 50 4.31 -31.97 -4.93
N VAL A 51 3.19 -32.55 -4.46
CA VAL A 51 1.92 -31.82 -4.26
C VAL A 51 2.04 -30.85 -3.09
N SER A 52 2.70 -31.28 -2.00
CA SER A 52 2.99 -30.39 -0.87
C SER A 52 3.89 -29.22 -1.28
N ALA A 53 4.92 -29.46 -2.09
CA ALA A 53 5.79 -28.40 -2.58
C ALA A 53 5.04 -27.39 -3.48
N ALA A 54 4.19 -27.88 -4.39
CA ALA A 54 3.37 -27.03 -5.25
C ALA A 54 2.40 -26.15 -4.43
N LEU A 55 1.78 -26.70 -3.39
CA LEU A 55 0.90 -25.94 -2.48
C LEU A 55 1.64 -24.80 -1.78
N ILE A 56 2.85 -25.04 -1.29
CA ILE A 56 3.68 -24.00 -0.65
C ILE A 56 3.98 -22.88 -1.66
N VAL A 57 4.37 -23.22 -2.88
CA VAL A 57 4.67 -22.22 -3.93
C VAL A 57 3.44 -21.39 -4.26
N ILE A 58 2.29 -22.02 -4.49
CA ILE A 58 1.01 -21.32 -4.74
C ILE A 58 0.67 -20.39 -3.57
N PHE A 59 0.91 -20.84 -2.35
CA PHE A 59 0.61 -20.05 -1.15
C PHE A 59 1.52 -18.84 -1.00
N ILE A 60 2.83 -18.98 -1.22
CA ILE A 60 3.78 -17.85 -1.26
C ILE A 60 3.34 -16.86 -2.34
N PHE A 61 2.94 -17.36 -3.51
CA PHE A 61 2.41 -16.52 -4.58
C PHE A 61 1.10 -15.83 -4.20
N SER A 62 0.24 -16.46 -3.40
CA SER A 62 -0.99 -15.84 -2.90
C SER A 62 -0.72 -14.76 -1.84
N LEU A 63 0.32 -14.94 -1.02
CA LEU A 63 0.73 -13.98 0.01
C LEU A 63 1.65 -12.89 -0.49
N ARG A 64 2.03 -12.88 -1.76
CA ARG A 64 3.00 -11.91 -2.32
C ARG A 64 2.60 -10.46 -2.03
N ASP A 65 1.32 -10.10 -2.20
CA ASP A 65 0.83 -8.74 -1.92
C ASP A 65 0.96 -8.35 -0.45
N TYR A 66 1.09 -9.33 0.43
CA TYR A 66 1.32 -9.14 1.85
C TYR A 66 2.81 -9.08 2.21
N LEU A 67 3.66 -9.79 1.46
CA LEU A 67 5.09 -9.92 1.68
C LEU A 67 5.89 -8.76 1.05
N PHE A 68 5.50 -8.30 -0.14
CA PHE A 68 6.24 -7.29 -0.87
C PHE A 68 5.91 -5.85 -0.42
N PRO A 69 6.90 -4.94 -0.45
CA PRO A 69 6.66 -3.54 -0.16
C PRO A 69 5.81 -2.92 -1.27
N ALA A 70 4.93 -2.01 -0.88
CA ALA A 70 4.23 -1.14 -1.82
C ALA A 70 4.66 0.31 -1.57
N SER A 71 4.71 1.10 -2.63
CA SER A 71 5.18 2.49 -2.59
C SER A 71 4.03 3.43 -2.89
N CYS A 72 3.93 4.50 -2.11
CA CYS A 72 3.00 5.60 -2.33
C CYS A 72 3.81 6.83 -2.69
N ARG A 73 3.40 7.50 -3.75
CA ARG A 73 3.86 8.83 -4.12
C ARG A 73 2.68 9.77 -4.12
N VAL A 74 2.84 10.94 -3.52
CA VAL A 74 1.80 11.96 -3.49
C VAL A 74 2.39 13.26 -3.96
N ASP A 75 1.91 13.71 -5.12
CA ASP A 75 2.34 14.95 -5.75
C ASP A 75 1.20 15.96 -5.80
N GLU A 76 1.49 17.18 -6.27
CA GLU A 76 0.49 18.23 -6.42
C GLU A 76 -0.63 17.91 -7.42
N HIS A 77 -0.42 16.95 -8.31
CA HIS A 77 -1.35 16.61 -9.39
C HIS A 77 -2.13 15.33 -9.09
N ALA A 78 -1.47 14.34 -8.49
CA ALA A 78 -2.06 13.03 -8.28
C ALA A 78 -1.44 12.27 -7.10
N LEU A 79 -2.20 11.31 -6.61
CA LEU A 79 -1.80 10.26 -5.69
C LEU A 79 -1.51 8.99 -6.49
N VAL A 80 -0.27 8.50 -6.43
CA VAL A 80 0.20 7.32 -7.15
C VAL A 80 0.49 6.20 -6.15
N LEU A 81 -0.26 5.11 -6.23
CA LEU A 81 -0.01 3.88 -5.48
C LEU A 81 0.63 2.87 -6.41
N SER A 82 1.89 2.54 -6.18
CA SER A 82 2.62 1.52 -6.90
C SER A 82 2.70 0.26 -6.05
N SER A 83 1.96 -0.78 -6.47
CA SER A 83 2.09 -2.12 -5.91
C SER A 83 2.72 -3.03 -6.96
N PRO A 84 3.71 -3.87 -6.59
CA PRO A 84 4.45 -4.69 -7.54
C PRO A 84 3.57 -5.64 -8.39
N LEU A 85 2.34 -5.96 -7.99
CA LEU A 85 1.45 -6.69 -8.90
C LEU A 85 -0.04 -6.36 -8.90
N THR A 86 -0.51 -5.42 -8.06
CA THR A 86 -1.77 -4.72 -8.36
C THR A 86 -1.58 -3.64 -9.43
N GLY A 87 -0.32 -3.36 -9.78
CA GLY A 87 0.07 -2.32 -10.72
C GLY A 87 0.13 -0.94 -10.08
N THR A 88 0.43 0.04 -10.92
CA THR A 88 0.43 1.44 -10.53
C THR A 88 -0.98 2.00 -10.70
N ARG A 89 -1.57 2.46 -9.60
CA ARG A 89 -2.86 3.16 -9.60
C ARG A 89 -2.63 4.64 -9.36
N GLN A 90 -3.00 5.46 -10.33
CA GLN A 90 -2.98 6.91 -10.21
C GLN A 90 -4.39 7.44 -9.93
N VAL A 91 -4.50 8.37 -8.99
CA VAL A 91 -5.74 9.06 -8.61
C VAL A 91 -5.46 10.55 -8.66
N GLY A 92 -6.08 11.25 -9.61
CA GLY A 92 -6.01 12.71 -9.68
C GLY A 92 -6.79 13.36 -8.54
N TRP A 93 -6.35 14.53 -8.07
CA TRP A 93 -7.03 15.26 -7.00
C TRP A 93 -8.42 15.75 -7.41
N ASP A 94 -8.62 16.04 -8.69
CA ASP A 94 -9.90 16.36 -9.33
C ASP A 94 -10.95 15.25 -9.13
N GLN A 95 -10.49 14.01 -8.94
CA GLN A 95 -11.36 12.87 -8.70
C GLN A 95 -11.67 12.68 -7.22
N VAL A 96 -11.07 13.44 -6.30
CA VAL A 96 -11.24 13.27 -4.85
C VAL A 96 -12.36 14.16 -4.34
N ARG A 97 -13.48 13.55 -3.95
CA ARG A 97 -14.65 14.25 -3.41
C ARG A 97 -14.55 14.52 -1.91
N SER A 98 -14.08 13.55 -1.14
CA SER A 98 -13.99 13.71 0.31
C SER A 98 -12.88 12.87 0.93
N ARG A 99 -12.40 13.32 2.09
CA ARG A 99 -11.39 12.61 2.89
C ARG A 99 -11.97 12.20 4.24
N PHE A 100 -11.63 10.99 4.68
CA PHE A 100 -11.88 10.51 6.03
C PHE A 100 -10.56 10.12 6.69
N GLN A 101 -10.22 10.81 7.77
CA GLN A 101 -8.98 10.55 8.51
C GLN A 101 -9.28 9.70 9.74
N GLY A 102 -8.99 8.40 9.66
CA GLY A 102 -9.04 7.51 10.81
C GLY A 102 -7.75 7.58 11.64
N PRO A 103 -7.75 7.00 12.86
CA PRO A 103 -6.58 6.97 13.75
C PRO A 103 -5.37 6.23 13.16
N ARG A 104 -5.58 5.44 12.10
CA ARG A 104 -4.61 4.49 11.57
C ARG A 104 -4.50 4.49 10.05
N GLN A 105 -5.46 5.08 9.34
CA GLN A 105 -5.53 5.08 7.88
C GLN A 105 -6.32 6.29 7.42
N MET A 106 -5.95 6.83 6.27
CA MET A 106 -6.70 7.87 5.59
C MET A 106 -7.44 7.23 4.42
N LYS A 107 -8.72 7.58 4.26
CA LYS A 107 -9.57 7.10 3.18
C LYS A 107 -9.95 8.27 2.30
N LEU A 108 -9.77 8.13 1.00
CA LEU A 108 -10.27 9.08 0.01
C LEU A 108 -11.50 8.48 -0.65
N THR A 109 -12.56 9.26 -0.74
CA THR A 109 -13.74 8.93 -1.53
C THR A 109 -13.63 9.71 -2.83
N LEU A 110 -13.70 8.98 -3.94
CA LEU A 110 -13.65 9.54 -5.28
C LEU A 110 -15.03 10.08 -5.69
N THR A 111 -15.06 10.92 -6.71
CA THR A 111 -16.27 11.47 -7.33
C THR A 111 -17.15 10.35 -7.91
N ASP A 112 -16.54 9.28 -8.44
CA ASP A 112 -17.19 8.03 -8.90
C ASP A 112 -17.67 7.11 -7.75
N GLY A 113 -17.65 7.58 -6.49
CA GLY A 113 -18.07 6.80 -5.32
C GLY A 113 -17.11 5.69 -4.88
N ARG A 114 -16.08 5.38 -5.69
CA ARG A 114 -14.99 4.48 -5.33
C ARG A 114 -14.24 5.00 -4.09
N ARG A 115 -13.78 4.09 -3.25
CA ARG A 115 -12.97 4.42 -2.06
C ARG A 115 -11.55 3.94 -2.25
N VAL A 116 -10.58 4.81 -1.96
CA VAL A 116 -9.16 4.50 -1.97
C VAL A 116 -8.66 4.59 -0.54
N LEU A 117 -8.07 3.50 -0.06
CA LEU A 117 -7.40 3.47 1.23
C LEU A 117 -5.96 3.90 1.00
N LEU A 118 -5.55 5.00 1.63
CA LEU A 118 -4.13 5.28 1.70
C LEU A 118 -3.46 4.29 2.63
N PRO A 119 -2.21 3.91 2.29
CA PRO A 119 -1.37 3.21 3.23
C PRO A 119 -1.17 4.04 4.52
N PRO A 120 -0.88 3.37 5.64
CA PRO A 120 -0.53 4.08 6.86
C PRO A 120 0.73 4.93 6.62
N LEU A 121 0.70 6.17 7.09
CA LEU A 121 1.86 7.05 7.03
C LEU A 121 2.85 6.63 8.12
N PRO A 122 4.16 6.55 7.80
CA PRO A 122 5.18 6.15 8.77
C PRO A 122 5.42 7.23 9.83
N ASP A 123 5.25 8.50 9.47
CA ASP A 123 5.71 9.64 10.26
C ASP A 123 4.55 10.63 10.52
N PRO A 124 4.34 11.11 11.76
CA PRO A 124 3.39 12.19 12.06
C PRO A 124 3.65 13.47 11.26
N ASP A 125 4.89 13.80 10.94
CA ASP A 125 5.24 15.03 10.20
C ASP A 125 4.77 14.92 8.74
N LEU A 126 4.96 13.75 8.16
CA LEU A 126 4.48 13.39 6.82
C LEU A 126 2.94 13.44 6.77
N ARG A 127 2.27 13.12 7.88
CA ARG A 127 0.82 13.24 8.01
C ARG A 127 0.35 14.69 8.08
N ALA A 128 1.07 15.54 8.80
CA ALA A 128 0.79 16.97 8.82
C ALA A 128 0.98 17.59 7.42
N ALA A 129 2.07 17.24 6.73
CA ALA A 129 2.35 17.69 5.37
C ALA A 129 1.27 17.24 4.36
N LEU A 130 0.84 15.98 4.42
CA LEU A 130 -0.24 15.47 3.58
C LEU A 130 -1.56 16.20 3.84
N ASN A 131 -1.87 16.48 5.11
CA ASN A 131 -3.09 17.19 5.49
C ASN A 131 -3.12 18.63 4.94
N THR A 132 -2.00 19.35 5.03
CA THR A 132 -1.89 20.73 4.52
C THR A 132 -1.94 20.78 2.99
N LEU A 133 -1.33 19.81 2.30
CA LEU A 133 -1.44 19.65 0.85
C LEU A 133 -2.90 19.45 0.40
N ILE A 134 -3.60 18.51 1.05
CA ILE A 134 -4.99 18.20 0.71
C ILE A 134 -5.90 19.40 1.01
N GLU A 135 -5.69 20.12 2.12
CA GLU A 135 -6.47 21.33 2.45
C GLU A 135 -6.25 22.45 1.44
N ARG A 136 -5.01 22.71 1.05
CA ARG A 136 -4.70 23.72 0.02
C ARG A 136 -5.37 23.40 -1.32
N LYS A 137 -5.46 22.11 -1.69
CA LYS A 137 -6.11 21.68 -2.92
C LYS A 137 -7.63 21.83 -2.84
N LEU A 138 -8.25 21.30 -1.79
CA LEU A 138 -9.71 21.42 -1.60
C LEU A 138 -10.16 22.89 -1.51
N ALA A 139 -9.38 23.76 -0.86
CA ALA A 139 -9.69 25.19 -0.79
C ALA A 139 -9.53 25.90 -2.14
N ARG A 140 -8.57 25.48 -2.97
CA ARG A 140 -8.38 26.04 -4.31
C ARG A 140 -9.51 25.64 -5.25
N ASP A 141 -9.97 24.39 -5.18
CA ASP A 141 -11.07 23.91 -6.01
C ASP A 141 -12.41 24.58 -5.63
N ALA A 142 -12.65 24.82 -4.34
CA ALA A 142 -13.84 25.53 -3.87
C ALA A 142 -13.86 27.04 -4.22
N SER A 143 -12.72 27.62 -4.60
CA SER A 143 -12.62 29.03 -5.01
C SER A 143 -12.80 29.24 -6.52
N ASN A 144 -12.86 28.15 -7.29
CA ASN A 144 -12.93 28.17 -8.75
C ASN A 144 -14.33 27.77 -9.29
N ASP A 145 -15.27 27.52 -8.38
CA ASP A 145 -16.73 27.37 -8.59
C ASP A 145 -17.44 28.67 -8.15
#